data_AF-A5HZM4-F1
#
_entry.id   AF-A5HZM4-F1
#
_cell.length_a   1.000
_cell.length_b   1.000
_cell.length_c   1.000
_cell.angle_alpha   90.00
_cell.angle_beta   90.00
_cell.angle_gamma   90.00
#
_symmetry.space_group_name_H-M   'P 1'
#
loop_
_entity.id
_entity.type
_entity.pdbx_description
1 polymer ?
#
loop_
_entity_poly.entity_id
_entity_poly.type
_entity_poly.pdbx_seq_one_letter_code
_entity_poly.pdbx_strand_id
1 'polypeptide(L)' 'MGKAEEELRMTDLGKSLIQEEIEKRKAELLIKMLMQKFKKVSDEYKGKIKILPEETIELIATYIFELNSVEELEKYF' A
#
# COMPACT_ATOMS: atom_id res chain seq x y z
N MET A 1 -18.31 30.07 9.59
CA MET A 1 -17.77 28.80 10.08
C MET A 1 -17.50 28.96 11.56
N GLY A 2 -18.07 28.10 12.40
CA GLY A 2 -17.89 28.18 13.85
C GLY A 2 -16.58 27.53 14.30
N LYS A 3 -16.04 27.94 15.45
CA LYS A 3 -14.83 27.35 16.05
C LYS A 3 -14.88 25.82 16.11
N ALA A 4 -16.04 25.25 16.45
CA ALA A 4 -16.25 23.81 16.52
C ALA A 4 -16.16 23.10 15.14
N GLU A 5 -16.62 23.75 14.06
CA GLU A 5 -16.51 23.19 12.71
C GLU A 5 -15.05 23.17 12.23
N GLU A 6 -14.24 24.13 12.69
CA GLU A 6 -12.82 24.22 12.36
C GLU A 6 -11.99 23.16 13.09
N GLU A 7 -12.24 22.95 14.39
CA GLU A 7 -11.58 21.91 15.18
C GLU A 7 -11.88 20.50 14.64
N LEU A 8 -13.12 20.25 14.18
CA LEU A 8 -13.49 18.98 13.56
C LEU A 8 -12.72 18.72 12.26
N ARG A 9 -12.65 19.73 11.37
CA ARG A 9 -11.90 19.63 10.10
C ARG A 9 -10.42 19.34 10.32
N MET A 10 -9.80 20.01 11.29
CA MET A 10 -8.38 19.77 11.61
C MET A 10 -8.14 18.36 12.13
N THR A 11 -9.08 17.81 12.90
CA THR A 11 -9.02 16.43 13.39
C THR A 11 -9.13 15.42 12.25
N ASP A 12 -10.08 15.62 11.34
CA ASP A 12 -10.29 14.71 10.20
C ASP A 12 -9.12 14.76 9.22
N LEU A 13 -8.56 15.95 8.97
CA LEU A 13 -7.33 16.10 8.19
C LEU A 13 -6.17 15.33 8.82
N GLY A 14 -5.98 15.44 10.13
CA GLY A 14 -4.93 14.71 10.85
C GLY A 14 -5.06 13.19 10.70
N LYS A 15 -6.29 12.65 10.82
CA LYS A 15 -6.55 11.22 10.61
C LYS A 15 -6.26 10.79 9.17
N SER A 16 -6.67 11.58 8.17
CA SER A 16 -6.44 11.29 6.76
C SER A 16 -4.94 11.20 6.45
N LEU A 17 -4.13 12.15 6.94
CA LEU A 17 -2.68 12.15 6.72
C LEU A 17 -1.99 10.92 7.34
N ILE A 18 -2.43 10.51 8.55
CA ILE A 18 -1.92 9.31 9.20
C ILE A 18 -2.28 8.07 8.38
N GLN A 19 -3.52 7.98 7.89
CA GLN A 19 -3.97 6.87 7.07
C GLN A 19 -3.17 6.75 5.77
N GLU A 20 -2.96 7.87 5.05
CA GLU A 20 -2.13 7.88 3.83
C GLU A 20 -0.69 7.40 4.08
N GLU A 21 -0.10 7.78 5.21
CA GLU A 21 1.26 7.36 5.57
C GLU A 21 1.32 5.86 5.92
N ILE A 22 0.28 5.32 6.57
CA ILE A 22 0.14 3.88 6.84
C ILE A 22 0.04 3.10 5.53
N GLU A 23 -0.81 3.54 4.60
CA GLU A 23 -1.00 2.90 3.29
C GLU A 23 0.31 2.87 2.48
N LYS A 24 1.03 4.01 2.43
CA LYS A 24 2.35 4.09 1.78
C LYS A 24 3.34 3.08 2.38
N ARG A 25 3.39 2.98 3.71
CA ARG A 25 4.29 2.04 4.40
C ARG A 25 3.93 0.58 4.16
N LYS A 26 2.64 0.23 4.05
CA LYS A 26 2.20 -1.12 3.69
C LYS A 26 2.66 -1.50 2.28
N ALA A 27 2.49 -0.61 1.30
CA ALA A 27 2.97 -0.84 -0.06
C ALA A 27 4.50 -1.01 -0.10
N GLU A 28 5.25 -0.17 0.62
CA GLU A 28 6.71 -0.29 0.71
C GLU A 28 7.17 -1.60 1.34
N LEU A 29 6.48 -2.06 2.39
CA LEU A 29 6.78 -3.34 3.03
C LEU A 29 6.54 -4.50 2.05
N LEU A 30 5.41 -4.51 1.35
CA LEU A 30 5.12 -5.53 0.35
C LEU A 30 6.19 -5.57 -0.75
N ILE A 31 6.60 -4.41 -1.28
CA ILE A 31 7.69 -4.30 -2.26
C ILE A 31 8.98 -4.92 -1.73
N LYS A 32 9.35 -4.63 -0.47
CA LYS A 32 10.56 -5.21 0.16
C LYS A 32 10.45 -6.73 0.27
N MET A 33 9.30 -7.27 0.65
CA MET A 33 9.09 -8.71 0.75
C MET A 33 9.18 -9.40 -0.63
N LEU A 34 8.59 -8.79 -1.67
CA LEU A 34 8.68 -9.28 -3.04
C LEU A 34 10.14 -9.25 -3.56
N MET A 35 10.88 -8.17 -3.26
CA MET A 35 12.31 -8.09 -3.58
C MET A 35 13.14 -9.14 -2.85
N GLN A 36 12.82 -9.46 -1.60
CA GLN A 36 13.50 -10.53 -0.84
C GLN A 36 13.28 -11.91 -1.49
N LYS A 37 12.04 -12.19 -1.90
CA LYS A 37 11.63 -13.46 -2.51
C LYS A 37 12.18 -13.63 -3.93
N PHE A 38 11.94 -12.65 -4.81
CA PHE A 38 12.24 -12.75 -6.24
C PHE A 38 13.59 -12.15 -6.66
N LYS A 39 14.32 -11.50 -5.73
CA LYS A 39 15.60 -10.78 -5.93
C LYS A 39 15.51 -9.54 -6.83
N LYS A 40 14.64 -9.54 -7.84
CA LYS A 40 14.38 -8.40 -8.73
C LYS A 40 12.87 -8.18 -8.86
N VAL A 41 12.48 -6.93 -8.74
CA VAL A 41 11.12 -6.42 -9.02
C VAL A 41 11.33 -5.15 -9.83
N SER A 42 10.69 -5.04 -11.00
CA SER A 42 10.85 -3.85 -11.86
C SER A 42 10.21 -2.63 -11.20
N ASP A 43 10.67 -1.43 -11.58
CA ASP A 43 10.09 -0.19 -11.07
C ASP A 43 8.63 0.01 -11.52
N GLU A 44 8.24 -0.61 -12.64
CA GLU A 44 6.84 -0.67 -13.08
C GLU A 44 5.96 -1.38 -12.04
N TYR A 45 6.34 -2.59 -11.61
CA TYR A 45 5.61 -3.32 -10.57
C TYR A 45 5.58 -2.53 -9.25
N LYS A 46 6.70 -1.92 -8.86
CA LYS A 46 6.75 -1.06 -7.65
C LYS A 46 5.79 0.12 -7.77
N GLY A 47 5.69 0.74 -8.94
CA GLY A 47 4.76 1.83 -9.21
C GLY A 47 3.31 1.38 -9.07
N LYS A 48 2.95 0.24 -9.68
CA LYS A 48 1.60 -0.32 -9.59
C LYS A 48 1.22 -0.71 -8.15
N ILE A 49 2.14 -1.33 -7.39
CA ILE A 49 1.88 -1.70 -5.98
C ILE A 49 1.60 -0.48 -5.09
N LYS A 50 2.25 0.66 -5.34
CA LYS A 50 2.07 1.89 -4.55
C LYS A 50 0.68 2.53 -4.68
N ILE A 51 -0.07 2.16 -5.71
CA ILE A 51 -1.43 2.69 -5.96
C ILE A 51 -2.52 1.64 -5.68
N LEU A 52 -2.14 0.43 -5.22
CA LEU A 52 -3.11 -0.60 -4.89
C LEU A 52 -3.91 -0.22 -3.62
N PRO A 53 -5.20 -0.59 -3.57
CA PRO A 53 -5.98 -0.52 -2.35
C PRO A 53 -5.32 -1.32 -1.22
N GLU A 54 -5.46 -0.85 0.02
CA GLU A 54 -4.94 -1.50 1.23
C GLU A 54 -5.33 -2.99 1.30
N GLU A 55 -6.60 -3.30 1.03
CA GLU A 55 -7.12 -4.68 1.01
C GLU A 55 -6.39 -5.59 0.02
N THR A 56 -5.98 -5.03 -1.14
CA THR A 56 -5.29 -5.79 -2.17
C THR A 56 -3.83 -6.03 -1.76
N ILE A 57 -3.19 -5.04 -1.13
CA ILE A 57 -1.85 -5.18 -0.55
C ILE A 57 -1.83 -6.28 0.51
N GLU A 58 -2.81 -6.29 1.42
CA GLU A 58 -2.94 -7.29 2.48
C GLU A 58 -3.23 -8.70 1.94
N LEU A 59 -4.06 -8.79 0.90
CA LEU A 59 -4.32 -10.05 0.21
C LEU A 59 -3.04 -10.62 -0.40
N ILE A 60 -2.28 -9.81 -1.15
CA ILE A 60 -1.01 -10.23 -1.74
C ILE A 60 -0.03 -10.65 -0.63
N ALA A 61 0.06 -9.88 0.46
CA ALA A 61 0.96 -10.17 1.56
C ALA A 61 0.67 -11.51 2.23
N THR A 62 -0.61 -11.89 2.35
CA THR A 62 -1.04 -13.17 2.94
C THR A 62 -0.59 -14.37 2.10
N TYR A 63 -0.64 -14.25 0.77
CA TYR A 63 -0.31 -15.33 -0.17
C TYR A 63 1.09 -15.20 -0.77
N ILE A 64 1.92 -14.29 -0.28
CA ILE A 64 3.22 -13.97 -0.90
C ILE A 64 4.17 -15.18 -0.98
N PHE A 65 4.08 -16.09 -0.02
CA PHE A 65 4.91 -17.30 -0.02
C PHE A 65 4.48 -18.29 -1.11
N GLU A 66 3.21 -18.24 -1.52
CA GLU A 66 2.63 -19.11 -2.56
C GLU A 66 2.87 -18.58 -3.98
N LEU A 67 3.23 -17.30 -4.15
CA LEU A 67 3.58 -16.75 -5.45
C LEU A 67 4.84 -17.45 -6.01
N ASN A 68 4.80 -17.90 -7.26
CA ASN A 68 5.94 -18.53 -7.94
C ASN A 68 6.77 -17.50 -8.72
N SER A 69 6.15 -16.42 -9.16
CA SER A 69 6.82 -15.32 -9.86
C SER A 69 6.18 -13.96 -9.57
N VAL A 70 6.85 -12.87 -9.96
CA VAL A 70 6.32 -11.51 -9.77
C VAL A 70 5.20 -11.18 -10.77
N GLU A 71 5.20 -11.86 -11.92
CA GLU A 71 4.19 -11.73 -12.97
C GLU A 71 2.80 -12.19 -12.51
N GLU A 72 2.71 -13.06 -11.50
CA GLU A 72 1.43 -13.42 -10.88
C GLU A 72 0.70 -12.23 -10.23
N LEU A 73 1.40 -11.10 -10.02
CA LEU A 73 0.78 -9.87 -9.54
C LEU A 73 -0.10 -9.19 -10.60
N GLU A 74 0.03 -9.54 -11.89
CA GLU A 74 -0.77 -8.95 -12.97
C GLU A 74 -2.27 -9.09 -12.76
N LYS A 75 -2.72 -10.09 -12.00
CA LYS A 75 -4.15 -10.29 -11.67
C LYS A 75 -4.74 -9.25 -10.72
N TYR A 76 -3.91 -8.36 -10.16
CA TYR A 76 -4.31 -7.34 -9.18
C TYR A 76 -4.20 -5.91 -9.71
N PHE A 77 -3.70 -5.70 -10.93
CA PHE A 77 -3.56 -4.39 -11.56
C PHE A 77 -4.63 -4.17 -12.63
#